data_AF-A0A6M0JAE1-F1
#
_entry.id   AF-A0A6M0JAE1-F1
#
_cell.length_a   1.000
_cell.length_b   1.000
_cell.length_c   1.000
_cell.angle_alpha   90.00
_cell.angle_beta   90.00
_cell.angle_gamma   90.00
#
_symmetry.space_group_name_H-M   'P 1'
#
loop_
_entity.id
_entity.type
_entity.pdbx_description
1 polymer ?
#
loop_
_entity_poly.entity_id
_entity_poly.type
_entity_poly.pdbx_seq_one_letter_code
_entity_poly.pdbx_strand_id
1 'polypeptide(L)'
;MNSNKPSIKHIYIDGQKILFPSQEEWETLRFNPFIDDMPLAVLDLLWPALDLTQKYPEIHLGLGKISNFKRWMPYIFLEIESNFQRVQLETLSCGFCNWRGKTANPMDTGLYCGDGINQDRFTLMKAAERYPILPCPCCGDRLPRHPIWVEYNMKD
;
A
#
# COMPACT_ATOMS: atom_id res chain seq x y z
N MET A 1 1.11 18.38 -10.46
CA MET A 1 2.41 17.71 -10.68
C MET A 1 2.41 17.06 -12.06
N ASN A 2 3.57 16.92 -12.73
CA ASN A 2 3.70 16.20 -14.00
C ASN A 2 4.23 14.78 -13.71
N SER A 3 3.56 13.73 -14.18
CA SER A 3 3.91 12.34 -13.90
C SER A 3 5.21 11.86 -14.56
N ASN A 4 5.72 12.60 -15.56
CA ASN A 4 6.96 12.31 -16.29
C ASN A 4 8.16 13.09 -15.75
N LYS A 5 8.06 13.72 -14.57
CA LYS A 5 9.22 14.33 -13.91
C LYS A 5 10.32 13.27 -13.72
N PRO A 6 11.59 13.54 -14.06
CA PRO A 6 12.69 12.59 -13.89
C PRO A 6 12.93 12.15 -12.44
N SER A 7 12.51 12.94 -11.47
CA SER A 7 12.58 12.64 -10.03
C SER A 7 11.57 11.59 -9.56
N ILE A 8 10.52 11.33 -10.34
CA ILE A 8 9.51 10.31 -10.03
C ILE A 8 10.04 8.96 -10.47
N LYS A 9 10.11 7.99 -9.55
CA LYS A 9 10.40 6.60 -9.91
C LYS A 9 9.16 5.93 -10.49
N HIS A 10 9.33 5.20 -11.59
CA HIS A 10 8.27 4.40 -12.22
C HIS A 10 8.60 2.92 -12.09
N ILE A 11 7.65 2.14 -11.59
CA ILE A 11 7.78 0.67 -11.50
C ILE A 11 6.50 0.04 -12.04
N TYR A 12 6.63 -1.07 -12.77
CA TYR A 12 5.48 -1.88 -13.16
C TYR A 12 5.20 -2.93 -12.09
N ILE A 13 4.00 -2.90 -11.51
CA ILE A 13 3.55 -3.85 -10.48
C ILE A 13 2.21 -4.43 -10.95
N ASP A 14 2.16 -5.75 -11.13
CA ASP A 14 1.02 -6.48 -11.70
C ASP A 14 0.59 -5.98 -13.10
N GLY A 15 1.56 -5.45 -13.86
CA GLY A 15 1.33 -4.84 -15.18
C GLY A 15 0.92 -3.37 -15.14
N GLN A 16 0.52 -2.84 -13.99
CA GLN A 16 0.20 -1.42 -13.84
C GLN A 16 1.47 -0.59 -13.63
N LYS A 17 1.58 0.55 -14.33
CA LYS A 17 2.62 1.55 -14.08
C LYS A 17 2.29 2.33 -12.80
N ILE A 18 3.15 2.21 -11.79
CA ILE A 18 3.06 2.88 -10.50
C ILE A 18 4.11 3.98 -10.41
N LEU A 19 3.68 5.17 -9.99
CA LEU A 19 4.56 6.26 -9.61
C LEU A 19 4.92 6.13 -8.14
N PHE A 20 6.19 6.29 -7.80
CA PHE A 20 6.65 6.50 -6.43
C PHE A 20 7.18 7.93 -6.33
N PRO A 21 6.35 8.88 -5.84
CA PRO A 21 6.79 10.26 -5.65
C PRO A 21 7.86 10.38 -4.57
N SER A 22 8.79 11.30 -4.75
CA SER A 22 9.72 11.76 -3.72
C SER A 22 8.99 12.53 -2.61
N GLN A 23 9.69 12.83 -1.52
CA GLN A 23 9.12 13.63 -0.43
C GLN A 23 8.65 15.02 -0.91
N GLU A 24 9.46 15.72 -1.72
CA GLU A 24 9.12 17.03 -2.29
C GLU A 24 7.86 16.96 -3.18
N GLU A 25 7.71 15.86 -3.90
CA GLU A 25 6.54 15.61 -4.76
C GLU A 25 5.29 15.34 -3.94
N TRP A 26 5.39 14.59 -2.84
CA TRP A 26 4.30 14.43 -1.89
C TRP A 26 3.89 15.75 -1.24
N GLU A 27 4.86 16.58 -0.86
CA GLU A 27 4.59 17.93 -0.33
C GLU A 27 3.85 18.78 -1.37
N THR A 28 4.27 18.74 -2.63
CA THR A 28 3.56 19.40 -3.74
C THR A 28 2.11 18.91 -3.86
N LEU A 29 1.90 17.59 -3.81
CA LEU A 29 0.57 16.98 -3.91
C LEU A 29 -0.32 17.29 -2.71
N ARG A 30 0.27 17.56 -1.54
CA ARG A 30 -0.46 17.96 -0.33
C ARG A 30 -1.18 19.30 -0.51
N PHE A 31 -0.56 20.24 -1.23
CA PHE A 31 -1.14 21.56 -1.51
C PHE A 31 -1.92 21.60 -2.83
N ASN A 32 -1.54 20.77 -3.81
CA ASN A 32 -2.20 20.69 -5.11
C ASN A 32 -2.36 19.21 -5.55
N PRO A 33 -3.50 18.56 -5.21
CA PRO A 33 -3.70 17.12 -5.36
C PRO A 33 -4.05 16.72 -6.80
N PHE A 34 -3.28 17.22 -7.77
CA PHE A 34 -3.46 16.95 -9.20
C PHE A 34 -2.18 16.46 -9.85
N ILE A 35 -2.30 15.45 -10.71
CA ILE A 35 -1.22 14.90 -11.52
C ILE A 35 -1.71 14.81 -12.97
N ASP A 36 -1.00 15.45 -13.89
CA ASP A 36 -1.41 15.59 -15.29
C ASP A 36 -2.88 16.06 -15.42
N ASP A 37 -3.24 17.09 -14.65
CA ASP A 37 -4.58 17.69 -14.56
C ASP A 37 -5.70 16.72 -14.12
N MET A 38 -5.33 15.53 -13.61
CA MET A 38 -6.27 14.59 -13.00
C MET A 38 -6.15 14.60 -11.48
N PRO A 39 -7.28 14.59 -10.74
CA PRO A 39 -7.26 14.60 -9.29
C PRO A 39 -6.70 13.30 -8.71
N LEU A 40 -6.10 13.42 -7.53
CA LEU A 40 -5.77 12.31 -6.65
C LEU A 40 -7.00 11.90 -5.83
N ALA A 41 -7.30 10.61 -5.80
CA ALA A 41 -8.42 10.05 -5.07
C ALA A 41 -8.09 9.85 -3.58
N VAL A 42 -9.13 9.86 -2.75
CA VAL A 42 -9.11 9.37 -1.35
C VAL A 42 -8.03 10.03 -0.48
N LEU A 43 -7.98 11.37 -0.50
CA LEU A 43 -6.95 12.17 0.21
C LEU A 43 -6.89 11.91 1.72
N ASP A 44 -8.03 11.61 2.36
CA ASP A 44 -8.10 11.44 3.82
C ASP A 44 -7.35 10.18 4.31
N LEU A 45 -7.24 9.15 3.48
CA LEU A 45 -6.52 7.91 3.81
C LEU A 45 -5.05 7.94 3.38
N LEU A 46 -4.69 8.89 2.51
CA LEU A 46 -3.37 9.01 1.91
C LEU A 46 -2.31 9.45 2.92
N TRP A 47 -2.58 10.51 3.68
CA TRP A 47 -1.57 11.14 4.54
C TRP A 47 -1.18 10.26 5.74
N PRO A 48 -2.12 9.61 6.45
CA PRO A 48 -1.74 8.65 7.48
C PRO A 48 -0.91 7.48 6.94
N ALA A 49 -1.14 7.06 5.69
CA ALA A 49 -0.33 6.02 5.06
C ALA A 49 1.08 6.53 4.73
N LEU A 50 1.22 7.77 4.26
CA LEU A 50 2.51 8.39 4.00
C LEU A 50 3.36 8.51 5.28
N ASP A 51 2.75 8.93 6.40
CA ASP A 51 3.44 8.98 7.70
C ASP A 51 3.95 7.58 8.11
N LEU A 52 3.19 6.52 7.77
CA LEU A 52 3.60 5.15 8.04
C LEU A 52 4.81 4.72 7.20
N THR A 53 4.90 5.14 5.93
CA THR A 53 6.07 4.84 5.08
C THR A 53 7.37 5.48 5.57
N GLN A 54 7.27 6.58 6.32
CA GLN A 54 8.44 7.20 6.96
C GLN A 54 8.92 6.40 8.17
N LYS A 55 8.00 5.74 8.87
CA LYS A 55 8.29 4.92 10.05
C LYS A 55 8.76 3.52 9.68
N TYR A 56 8.25 2.95 8.59
CA TYR A 56 8.51 1.58 8.15
C TYR A 56 9.02 1.57 6.70
N PRO A 57 10.34 1.46 6.48
CA PRO A 57 10.95 1.52 5.16
C PRO A 57 10.48 0.44 4.17
N GLU A 58 9.98 -0.69 4.68
CA GLU A 58 9.40 -1.76 3.87
C GLU A 58 7.98 -1.45 3.37
N ILE A 59 7.32 -0.40 3.90
CA ILE A 59 5.99 0.03 3.46
C ILE A 59 6.16 1.21 2.52
N HIS A 60 5.59 1.09 1.33
CA HIS A 60 5.69 2.08 0.27
C HIS A 60 4.32 2.57 -0.16
N LEU A 61 4.24 3.84 -0.56
CA LEU A 61 3.03 4.46 -1.08
C LEU A 61 3.29 4.86 -2.53
N GLY A 62 2.52 4.29 -3.44
CA GLY A 62 2.61 4.59 -4.87
C GLY A 62 1.28 5.06 -5.44
N LEU A 63 1.33 5.65 -6.64
CA LEU A 63 0.18 6.17 -7.35
C LEU A 63 -0.01 5.45 -8.68
N GLY A 64 -1.17 4.85 -8.88
CA GLY A 64 -1.56 4.21 -10.13
C GLY A 64 -2.73 4.93 -10.77
N LYS A 65 -2.74 5.01 -12.10
CA LYS A 65 -3.82 5.66 -12.85
C LYS A 65 -5.03 4.73 -12.97
N ILE A 66 -6.23 5.31 -12.90
CA ILE A 66 -7.48 4.66 -13.29
C ILE A 66 -8.21 5.54 -14.31
N SER A 67 -7.97 5.30 -15.59
CA SER A 67 -8.41 6.16 -16.70
C SER A 67 -9.93 6.28 -16.80
N ASN A 68 -10.67 5.19 -16.55
CA ASN A 68 -12.14 5.20 -16.58
C ASN A 68 -12.75 6.19 -15.60
N PHE A 69 -12.04 6.50 -14.52
CA PHE A 69 -12.48 7.48 -13.54
C PHE A 69 -11.66 8.78 -13.54
N LYS A 70 -10.77 8.95 -14.53
CA LYS A 70 -9.90 10.13 -14.70
C LYS A 70 -9.23 10.59 -13.41
N ARG A 71 -8.71 9.64 -12.62
CA ARG A 71 -8.09 9.93 -11.33
C ARG A 71 -6.85 9.07 -11.08
N TRP A 72 -5.96 9.58 -10.26
CA TRP A 72 -4.87 8.80 -9.67
C TRP A 72 -5.34 8.19 -8.35
N MET A 73 -4.97 6.94 -8.11
CA MET A 73 -5.34 6.19 -6.91
C MET A 73 -4.07 5.86 -6.13
N PRO A 74 -4.05 6.09 -4.81
CA PRO A 74 -2.98 5.58 -3.97
C PRO A 74 -3.09 4.06 -3.77
N TYR A 75 -1.93 3.42 -3.77
CA TYR A 75 -1.76 2.01 -3.43
C TYR A 75 -0.66 1.89 -2.39
N ILE A 76 -0.91 1.08 -1.38
CA ILE A 76 0.11 0.73 -0.41
C ILE A 76 0.74 -0.59 -0.82
N PHE A 77 2.06 -0.63 -0.76
CA PHE A 77 2.86 -1.80 -1.07
C PHE A 77 3.70 -2.17 0.14
N LEU A 78 3.85 -3.47 0.35
CA LEU A 78 4.84 -4.04 1.24
C LEU A 78 5.96 -4.63 0.38
N GLU A 79 7.19 -4.19 0.64
CA GLU A 79 8.38 -4.74 0.00
C GLU A 79 8.85 -5.99 0.73
N ILE A 80 8.83 -7.13 0.03
CA ILE A 80 9.31 -8.42 0.52
C ILE A 80 10.29 -8.97 -0.52
N GLU A 81 11.55 -9.17 -0.13
CA GLU A 81 12.60 -9.71 -1.03
C GLU A 81 12.68 -8.94 -2.36
N SER A 82 12.64 -7.60 -2.28
CA SER A 82 12.65 -6.70 -3.45
C SER A 82 11.43 -6.80 -4.37
N ASN A 83 10.36 -7.50 -3.96
CA ASN A 83 9.07 -7.52 -4.64
C ASN A 83 8.06 -6.64 -3.90
N PHE A 84 7.24 -5.89 -4.65
CA PHE A 84 6.17 -5.09 -4.09
C PHE A 84 4.85 -5.87 -4.09
N GLN A 85 4.35 -6.21 -2.90
CA GLN A 85 3.04 -6.80 -2.72
C GLN A 85 2.02 -5.72 -2.38
N ARG A 86 0.91 -5.65 -3.12
CA ARG A 86 -0.22 -4.77 -2.79
C ARG A 86 -0.85 -5.20 -1.47
N VAL A 87 -1.09 -4.25 -0.59
CA VAL A 87 -1.67 -4.52 0.74
C VAL A 87 -2.66 -3.43 1.13
N GLN A 88 -3.65 -3.82 1.92
CA GLN A 88 -4.45 -2.93 2.73
C GLN A 88 -3.81 -2.82 4.11
N LEU A 89 -3.64 -1.61 4.62
CA LEU A 89 -3.25 -1.40 6.00
C LEU A 89 -4.48 -1.44 6.90
N GLU A 90 -4.44 -2.30 7.92
CA GLU A 90 -5.53 -2.49 8.86
C GLU A 90 -5.01 -2.32 10.29
N THR A 91 -5.87 -1.89 11.21
CA THR A 91 -5.58 -2.00 12.65
C THR A 91 -6.29 -3.22 13.19
N LEU A 92 -5.53 -4.19 13.67
CA LEU A 92 -6.06 -5.41 14.28
C LEU A 92 -5.78 -5.42 15.78
N SER A 93 -6.59 -6.20 16.50
CA SER A 93 -6.38 -6.52 17.91
C SER A 93 -6.24 -8.03 18.08
N CYS A 94 -5.29 -8.48 18.91
CA CYS A 94 -5.16 -9.88 19.31
C CYS A 94 -6.22 -10.24 20.34
N GLY A 95 -7.00 -11.29 20.08
CA GLY A 95 -8.05 -11.75 21.00
C GLY A 95 -7.54 -12.39 22.30
N PHE A 96 -6.26 -12.76 22.35
CA PHE A 96 -5.66 -13.41 23.52
C PHE A 96 -4.91 -12.43 24.43
N CYS A 97 -4.01 -11.61 23.89
CA CYS A 97 -3.18 -10.69 24.69
C CYS A 97 -3.57 -9.20 24.58
N ASN A 98 -4.63 -8.87 23.84
CA ASN A 98 -5.10 -7.50 23.60
C ASN A 98 -4.09 -6.55 22.93
N TRP A 99 -3.01 -7.07 22.34
CA TRP A 99 -2.15 -6.28 21.45
C TRP A 99 -3.01 -5.62 20.38
N ARG A 100 -2.75 -4.34 20.08
CA ARG A 100 -3.40 -3.59 19.01
C ARG A 100 -2.34 -2.86 18.20
N GLY A 101 -2.33 -3.06 16.89
CA GLY A 101 -1.32 -2.46 16.02
C GLY A 101 -1.69 -2.52 14.54
N LYS A 102 -0.84 -1.94 13.70
CA LYS A 102 -1.00 -2.00 12.24
C LYS A 102 -0.62 -3.38 11.69
N THR A 103 -1.27 -3.77 10.61
CA THR A 103 -0.99 -4.98 9.84
C THR A 103 -1.19 -4.71 8.35
N ALA A 104 -0.58 -5.55 7.50
CA ALA A 104 -0.75 -5.47 6.05
C ALA A 104 -1.45 -6.72 5.52
N ASN A 105 -2.61 -6.55 4.88
CA ASN A 105 -3.45 -7.63 4.38
C ASN A 105 -3.55 -7.56 2.84
N PRO A 106 -3.09 -8.57 2.10
CA PRO A 106 -3.12 -8.57 0.63
C PRO A 106 -4.42 -9.13 0.03
N MET A 107 -5.36 -9.57 0.86
CA MET A 107 -6.52 -10.38 0.44
C MET A 107 -7.76 -9.56 0.07
N ASP A 108 -7.62 -8.25 -0.15
CA ASP A 108 -8.69 -7.42 -0.70
C ASP A 108 -8.56 -7.33 -2.23
N THR A 109 -9.56 -7.85 -2.95
CA THR A 109 -9.61 -7.79 -4.41
C THR A 109 -9.64 -6.36 -4.97
N GLY A 110 -10.06 -5.36 -4.17
CA GLY A 110 -10.05 -3.95 -4.53
C GLY A 110 -8.65 -3.38 -4.73
N LEU A 111 -7.62 -4.02 -4.17
CA LEU A 111 -6.22 -3.62 -4.32
C LEU A 111 -5.72 -3.81 -5.75
N TYR A 112 -6.26 -4.79 -6.47
CA TYR A 112 -5.81 -5.22 -7.79
C TYR A 112 -6.68 -4.62 -8.90
N CYS A 113 -6.81 -3.31 -8.89
CA CYS A 113 -7.51 -2.55 -9.92
C CYS A 113 -6.62 -1.45 -10.51
N GLY A 114 -7.00 -0.96 -11.69
CA GLY A 114 -6.34 0.16 -12.37
C GLY A 114 -5.76 -0.18 -13.74
N ASP A 115 -5.20 0.83 -14.39
CA ASP A 115 -4.82 0.74 -15.79
C ASP A 115 -3.62 -0.20 -16.01
N GLY A 116 -3.72 -1.11 -16.97
CA GLY A 116 -2.63 -2.01 -17.35
C GLY A 116 -2.48 -3.26 -16.46
N ILE A 117 -3.35 -3.44 -15.45
CA ILE A 117 -3.43 -4.71 -14.71
C ILE A 117 -3.62 -5.85 -15.72
N ASN A 118 -2.70 -6.82 -15.70
CA ASN A 118 -2.54 -7.80 -16.78
C ASN A 118 -3.17 -9.16 -16.49
N GLN A 119 -3.74 -9.36 -15.30
CA GLN A 119 -4.37 -10.59 -14.85
C GLN A 119 -5.67 -10.26 -14.11
N ASP A 120 -6.54 -11.25 -13.93
CA ASP A 120 -7.74 -11.05 -13.13
C ASP A 120 -7.38 -10.82 -11.65
N ARG A 121 -8.17 -9.98 -10.98
CA ARG A 121 -7.95 -9.59 -9.58
C ARG A 121 -7.93 -10.76 -8.59
N PHE A 122 -8.62 -11.86 -8.88
CA PHE A 122 -8.65 -13.01 -7.98
C PHE A 122 -7.35 -13.81 -8.09
N THR A 123 -6.82 -13.99 -9.30
CA THR A 123 -5.50 -14.61 -9.52
C THR A 123 -4.39 -13.81 -8.85
N LEU A 124 -4.37 -12.49 -9.01
CA LEU A 124 -3.38 -11.62 -8.35
C LEU A 124 -3.49 -11.66 -6.82
N MET A 125 -4.70 -11.57 -6.28
CA MET A 125 -4.95 -11.71 -4.84
C MET A 125 -4.47 -13.07 -4.32
N LYS A 126 -4.79 -14.16 -5.02
CA LYS A 126 -4.41 -15.52 -4.63
C LYS A 126 -2.90 -15.73 -4.67
N ALA A 127 -2.18 -15.06 -5.56
CA ALA A 127 -0.71 -15.11 -5.59
C ALA A 127 -0.07 -14.64 -4.26
N ALA A 128 -0.77 -13.81 -3.48
CA ALA A 128 -0.30 -13.38 -2.17
C ALA A 128 -0.35 -14.49 -1.09
N GLU A 129 -1.06 -15.60 -1.31
CA GLU A 129 -1.07 -16.77 -0.41
C GLU A 129 0.31 -17.43 -0.28
N ARG A 130 1.27 -17.07 -1.15
CA ARG A 130 2.68 -17.48 -1.03
C ARG A 130 3.37 -16.93 0.22
N TYR A 131 2.86 -15.83 0.77
CA TYR A 131 3.46 -15.18 1.93
C TYR A 131 2.92 -15.79 3.22
N PRO A 132 3.79 -15.96 4.25
CA PRO A 132 3.34 -16.50 5.53
C PRO A 132 2.39 -15.52 6.23
N ILE A 133 1.32 -16.08 6.82
CA ILE A 133 0.45 -15.33 7.72
C ILE A 133 1.21 -15.13 9.03
N LEU A 134 1.40 -13.87 9.42
CA LEU A 134 2.13 -13.55 10.64
C LEU A 134 1.22 -13.59 11.87
N PRO A 135 1.69 -14.19 12.98
CA PRO A 135 0.95 -14.23 14.23
C PRO A 135 1.05 -12.88 14.98
N CYS A 136 0.40 -12.80 16.13
CA CYS A 136 0.53 -11.68 17.04
C CYS A 136 2.00 -11.52 17.49
N PRO A 137 2.60 -10.33 17.36
CA PRO A 137 4.01 -10.13 17.70
C PRO A 137 4.29 -10.22 19.21
N CYS A 138 3.26 -10.13 20.06
CA CYS A 138 3.43 -10.15 21.53
C CYS A 138 3.27 -11.54 22.16
N CYS A 139 2.41 -12.40 21.62
CA CYS A 139 2.08 -13.69 22.24
C CYS A 139 2.13 -14.89 21.30
N GLY A 140 2.38 -14.67 20.00
CA GLY A 140 2.40 -15.74 19.00
C GLY A 140 1.03 -16.30 18.62
N ASP A 141 -0.07 -15.85 19.24
CA ASP A 141 -1.40 -16.30 18.89
C ASP A 141 -1.83 -15.80 17.51
N ARG A 142 -2.77 -16.51 16.88
CA ARG A 142 -3.28 -16.17 15.56
C ARG A 142 -4.02 -14.83 15.58
N LEU A 143 -3.67 -13.95 14.66
CA LEU A 143 -4.45 -12.74 14.39
C LEU A 143 -5.64 -13.03 13.47
N PRO A 144 -6.73 -12.25 13.57
CA PRO A 144 -7.79 -12.30 12.57
C PRO A 144 -7.23 -11.88 11.19
N ARG A 145 -7.94 -12.24 10.10
CA ARG A 145 -7.57 -11.94 8.70
C ARG A 145 -6.30 -12.69 8.23
N HIS A 146 -5.62 -12.12 7.23
CA HIS A 146 -4.43 -12.68 6.56
C HIS A 146 -3.28 -11.67 6.58
N PRO A 147 -2.82 -11.22 7.76
CA PRO A 147 -1.72 -10.26 7.83
C PRO A 147 -0.41 -10.93 7.39
N ILE A 148 0.27 -10.35 6.40
CA ILE A 148 1.61 -10.77 5.96
C ILE A 148 2.72 -9.87 6.53
N TRP A 149 2.33 -8.84 7.28
CA TRP A 149 3.19 -7.96 8.05
C TRP A 149 2.44 -7.49 9.29
N VAL A 150 3.16 -7.31 10.40
CA VAL A 150 2.62 -6.84 11.69
C VAL A 150 3.54 -5.78 12.28
N GLU A 151 2.94 -4.76 12.88
CA GLU A 151 3.67 -3.72 13.58
C GLU A 151 4.24 -4.26 14.89
N TYR A 152 5.57 -4.29 14.99
CA TYR A 152 6.24 -4.51 16.27
C TYR A 152 6.25 -3.19 17.04
N ASN A 153 5.29 -3.03 17.95
CA ASN A 153 5.41 -2.02 18.98
C ASN A 153 6.52 -2.49 19.93
N MET A 154 7.75 -2.02 19.72
CA MET A 154 8.73 -2.06 20.81
C MET A 154 8.11 -1.22 21.93
N LYS A 155 7.71 -1.88 23.02
CA LYS A 155 7.54 -1.16 24.27
C LYS A 155 8.96 -0.74 24.66
N ASP A 156 9.25 0.55 24.54
CA ASP A 156 10.33 1.16 25.29
C ASP A 156 10.16 0.89 26.79
#